data_AF-A0A1J4K0V3-F1
#
_entry.id   AF-A0A1J4K0V3-F1
#
_cell.length_a   1.000
_cell.length_b   1.000
_cell.length_c   1.000
_cell.angle_alpha   90.00
_cell.angle_beta   90.00
_cell.angle_gamma   90.00
#
_symmetry.space_group_name_H-M   'P 1'
#
loop_
_entity.id
_entity.type
_entity.pdbx_description
1 polymer ?
#
loop_
_entity_poly.entity_id
_entity_poly.type
_entity_poly.pdbx_seq_one_letter_code
_entity_poly.pdbx_strand_id
1 'polypeptide(L)'
;MDREINFEALAETLNVQQSVLELLYELVPYKDSFQFLTNTTRKNEFWNLIDECLPSHISLKLHAADAIIPCDDRDFPPDTLSPVFQDFWAALNISQNSQPVYFQNQYAFTRFKPEHINELIENINGTWTRSDDGEKWILLDHEFSINSLCLMCDSYIDNARPWIFCDVDEIRSAYLECDKILNKVDKSVDTSAIYSKMRQFGFTNNEDFAKVAKGFTMSYNVSKFALQQDLMEALSSFLTEANNFFRGTNRNIPKIDMIDAWTTSRAENLVQQMEKPFEQRGAYVSTPQILQARSGQPVDQPFEKNSVAELLLSNCNEDVMPFPYTSGRAEIQSGSSVPFVHDAFRKFVARLLMNSGYTATSDSVVDILADVAQIIAKKIAQDATAIKKGSTASARDIMIQALNTNEFDIQKMMATPRLSK
;
A
#
# COMPACT_ATOMS: atom_id res chain seq x y z
N MET A 1 12.69 -29.92 0.04
CA MET A 1 12.95 -28.81 0.97
C MET A 1 12.57 -27.53 0.25
N ASP A 2 11.33 -27.11 0.41
CA ASP A 2 10.85 -25.86 -0.16
C ASP A 2 11.54 -24.70 0.57
N ARG A 3 12.27 -23.87 -0.17
CA ARG A 3 12.75 -22.60 0.34
C ARG A 3 11.53 -21.77 0.75
N GLU A 4 11.48 -21.40 2.02
CA GLU A 4 10.55 -20.42 2.57
C GLU A 4 10.68 -19.10 1.80
N ILE A 5 9.55 -18.50 1.42
CA ILE A 5 9.54 -17.25 0.64
C ILE A 5 9.99 -16.13 1.59
N ASN A 6 11.10 -15.47 1.26
CA ASN A 6 11.55 -14.28 1.99
C ASN A 6 10.89 -13.04 1.39
N PHE A 7 9.77 -12.62 1.97
CA PHE A 7 9.00 -11.46 1.51
C PHE A 7 9.77 -10.14 1.62
N GLU A 8 10.58 -9.96 2.67
CA GLU A 8 11.38 -8.75 2.89
C GLU A 8 12.40 -8.54 1.75
N ALA A 9 13.19 -9.58 1.44
CA ALA A 9 14.19 -9.50 0.36
C ALA A 9 13.55 -9.30 -1.02
N LEU A 10 12.37 -9.88 -1.23
CA LEU A 10 11.62 -9.73 -2.48
C LEU A 10 11.01 -8.32 -2.60
N ALA A 11 10.50 -7.76 -1.49
CA ALA A 11 9.98 -6.41 -1.40
C ALA A 11 11.05 -5.37 -1.71
N GLU A 12 12.26 -5.53 -1.15
CA GLU A 12 13.42 -4.69 -1.48
C GLU A 12 13.77 -4.76 -2.96
N THR A 13 13.79 -5.98 -3.53
CA THR A 13 14.14 -6.19 -4.95
C THR A 13 13.12 -5.53 -5.89
N LEU A 14 11.83 -5.62 -5.56
CA LEU A 14 10.73 -5.10 -6.37
C LEU A 14 10.39 -3.63 -6.08
N ASN A 15 10.92 -3.06 -4.98
CA ASN A 15 10.62 -1.73 -4.47
C ASN A 15 9.10 -1.52 -4.19
N VAL A 16 8.49 -2.49 -3.52
CA VAL A 16 7.09 -2.48 -3.06
C VAL A 16 7.04 -2.79 -1.56
N GLN A 17 5.93 -2.50 -0.89
CA GLN A 17 5.80 -2.85 0.54
C GLN A 17 5.74 -4.37 0.75
N GLN A 18 6.30 -4.87 1.85
CA GLN A 18 6.24 -6.28 2.21
C GLN A 18 4.79 -6.78 2.34
N SER A 19 3.92 -5.96 2.94
CA SER A 19 2.49 -6.22 3.11
C SER A 19 1.76 -6.51 1.78
N VAL A 20 2.20 -5.91 0.68
CA VAL A 20 1.66 -6.17 -0.67
C VAL A 20 1.98 -7.60 -1.11
N LEU A 21 3.19 -8.08 -0.84
CA LEU A 21 3.61 -9.44 -1.23
C LEU A 21 2.97 -10.51 -0.36
N GLU A 22 2.79 -10.23 0.93
CA GLU A 22 2.04 -11.10 1.84
C GLU A 22 0.57 -11.23 1.40
N LEU A 23 -0.08 -10.09 1.12
CA LEU A 23 -1.45 -10.06 0.61
C LEU A 23 -1.57 -10.73 -0.77
N LEU A 24 -0.59 -10.55 -1.65
CA LEU A 24 -0.55 -11.25 -2.94
C LEU A 24 -0.48 -12.76 -2.76
N TYR A 25 0.35 -13.25 -1.84
CA TYR A 25 0.48 -14.68 -1.57
C TYR A 25 -0.78 -15.26 -0.92
N GLU A 26 -1.47 -14.50 -0.07
CA GLU A 26 -2.77 -14.89 0.47
C GLU A 26 -3.83 -15.07 -0.63
N LEU A 27 -3.85 -14.16 -1.62
CA LEU A 27 -4.82 -14.17 -2.71
C LEU A 27 -4.45 -15.12 -3.86
N VAL A 28 -3.16 -15.39 -4.05
CA VAL A 28 -2.61 -16.30 -5.07
C VAL A 28 -1.68 -17.31 -4.37
N PRO A 29 -2.23 -18.32 -3.67
CA PRO A 29 -1.46 -19.20 -2.79
C PRO A 29 -0.60 -20.22 -3.54
N TYR A 30 -0.78 -20.36 -4.86
CA TYR A 30 0.03 -21.27 -5.66
C TYR A 30 1.42 -20.69 -5.90
N LYS A 31 2.44 -21.41 -5.44
CA LYS A 31 3.84 -20.98 -5.47
C LYS A 31 4.34 -20.63 -6.88
N ASP A 32 3.97 -21.41 -7.88
CA ASP A 32 4.35 -21.19 -9.28
C ASP A 32 3.68 -19.93 -9.86
N SER A 33 2.40 -19.70 -9.59
CA SER A 33 1.69 -18.47 -9.95
C SER A 33 2.29 -17.25 -9.24
N PHE A 34 2.51 -17.33 -7.93
CA PHE A 34 3.12 -16.27 -7.15
C PHE A 34 4.50 -15.92 -7.71
N GLN A 35 5.36 -16.94 -7.91
CA GLN A 35 6.68 -16.74 -8.49
C GLN A 35 6.61 -16.15 -9.89
N PHE A 36 5.65 -16.56 -10.72
CA PHE A 36 5.46 -15.95 -12.04
C PHE A 36 5.21 -14.44 -11.95
N LEU A 37 4.33 -14.02 -11.05
CA LEU A 37 3.98 -12.60 -10.85
C LEU A 37 5.14 -11.79 -10.24
N THR A 38 5.96 -12.42 -9.40
CA THR A 38 7.07 -11.74 -8.71
C THR A 38 8.43 -11.90 -9.37
N ASN A 39 8.56 -12.73 -10.41
CA ASN A 39 9.82 -12.96 -11.13
C ASN A 39 10.13 -11.83 -12.13
N THR A 40 10.26 -10.64 -11.58
CA THR A 40 10.68 -9.42 -12.27
C THR A 40 11.66 -8.67 -11.37
N THR A 41 12.34 -7.67 -11.95
CA THR A 41 13.36 -6.86 -11.27
C THR A 41 12.99 -5.38 -11.24
N ARG A 42 11.82 -5.00 -11.78
CA ARG A 42 11.39 -3.60 -11.88
C ARG A 42 9.97 -3.45 -11.36
N LYS A 43 9.76 -2.45 -10.50
CA LYS A 43 8.45 -2.08 -9.95
C LYS A 43 7.36 -1.96 -11.03
N ASN A 44 7.65 -1.29 -12.14
CA ASN A 44 6.67 -1.09 -13.21
C ASN A 44 6.31 -2.40 -13.92
N GLU A 45 7.26 -3.31 -14.11
CA GLU A 45 7.01 -4.60 -14.72
C GLU A 45 6.18 -5.50 -13.79
N PHE A 46 6.43 -5.42 -12.48
CA PHE A 46 5.60 -6.06 -11.46
C PHE A 46 4.15 -5.58 -11.55
N TRP A 47 3.90 -4.27 -11.49
CA TRP A 47 2.54 -3.74 -11.54
C TRP A 47 1.84 -4.02 -12.87
N ASN A 48 2.55 -3.92 -14.00
CA ASN A 48 1.97 -4.31 -15.29
C ASN A 48 1.55 -5.80 -15.29
N LEU A 49 2.37 -6.69 -14.72
CA LEU A 49 1.98 -8.09 -14.56
C LEU A 49 0.75 -8.22 -13.67
N ILE A 50 0.72 -7.59 -12.50
CA ILE A 50 -0.44 -7.63 -11.59
C ILE A 50 -1.72 -7.17 -12.31
N ASP A 51 -1.67 -6.06 -13.03
CA ASP A 51 -2.83 -5.45 -13.70
C ASP A 51 -3.30 -6.25 -14.93
N GLU A 52 -2.39 -6.92 -15.63
CA GLU A 52 -2.72 -7.77 -16.79
C GLU A 52 -3.13 -9.19 -16.38
N CYS A 53 -2.65 -9.68 -15.24
CA CYS A 53 -2.78 -11.07 -14.84
C CYS A 53 -3.95 -11.33 -13.90
N LEU A 54 -4.24 -10.41 -12.99
CA LEU A 54 -5.20 -10.60 -11.91
C LEU A 54 -6.53 -9.89 -12.22
N PRO A 55 -7.65 -10.36 -11.65
CA PRO A 55 -8.91 -9.61 -11.66
C PRO A 55 -8.71 -8.19 -11.13
N SER A 56 -9.43 -7.24 -11.70
CA SER A 56 -9.28 -5.81 -11.40
C SER A 56 -9.45 -5.51 -9.91
N HIS A 57 -10.35 -6.25 -9.25
CA HIS A 57 -10.62 -6.08 -7.83
C HIS A 57 -9.46 -6.55 -6.93
N ILE A 58 -8.67 -7.55 -7.36
CA ILE A 58 -7.46 -8.00 -6.67
C ILE A 58 -6.33 -6.99 -6.93
N SER A 59 -6.11 -6.61 -8.19
CA SER A 59 -5.12 -5.58 -8.55
C SER A 59 -5.33 -4.31 -7.74
N LEU A 60 -6.56 -3.79 -7.68
CA LEU A 60 -6.86 -2.59 -6.88
C LEU A 60 -6.65 -2.78 -5.39
N LYS A 61 -6.95 -3.96 -4.84
CA LYS A 61 -6.69 -4.25 -3.43
C LYS A 61 -5.18 -4.21 -3.13
N LEU A 62 -4.35 -4.70 -4.04
CA LEU A 62 -2.88 -4.66 -3.93
C LEU A 62 -2.33 -3.25 -4.10
N HIS A 63 -2.81 -2.47 -5.08
CA HIS A 63 -2.45 -1.06 -5.24
C HIS A 63 -2.86 -0.23 -4.02
N ALA A 64 -4.04 -0.49 -3.46
CA ALA A 64 -4.47 0.14 -2.22
C ALA A 64 -3.51 -0.19 -1.07
N ALA A 65 -3.09 -1.45 -0.94
CA ALA A 65 -2.11 -1.85 0.06
C ALA A 65 -0.74 -1.15 -0.12
N ASP A 66 -0.24 -0.99 -1.37
CA ASP A 66 1.02 -0.25 -1.62
C ASP A 66 0.89 1.26 -1.32
N ALA A 67 -0.33 1.80 -1.47
CA ALA A 67 -0.64 3.20 -1.21
C ALA A 67 -0.93 3.50 0.27
N ILE A 68 -1.20 2.48 1.10
CA ILE A 68 -1.37 2.65 2.54
C ILE A 68 -0.04 3.12 3.11
N ILE A 69 -0.03 4.32 3.68
CA ILE A 69 1.06 4.80 4.50
C ILE A 69 0.80 4.23 5.90
N PRO A 70 1.68 3.38 6.47
CA PRO A 70 1.51 2.89 7.83
C PRO A 70 1.47 4.10 8.78
N CYS A 71 0.27 4.41 9.27
CA CYS A 71 0.06 5.38 10.33
C CYS A 71 0.31 4.66 11.66
N ASP A 72 1.58 4.54 12.03
CA ASP A 72 2.00 4.13 13.39
C ASP A 72 1.93 5.31 14.39
N ASP A 73 1.41 6.45 13.94
CA ASP A 73 1.29 7.65 14.75
C ASP A 73 0.13 7.51 15.73
N ARG A 74 0.43 7.66 17.02
CA ARG A 74 -0.53 7.65 18.12
C ARG A 74 -1.61 8.74 17.95
N ASP A 75 -1.31 9.77 17.17
CA ASP A 75 -2.19 10.90 16.87
C ASP A 75 -3.13 10.63 15.69
N PHE A 76 -2.90 9.58 14.89
CA PHE A 76 -3.76 9.14 13.79
C PHE A 76 -3.99 7.62 13.85
N PRO A 77 -4.89 7.15 14.74
CA PRO A 77 -5.40 5.79 14.68
C PRO A 77 -5.80 5.37 13.24
N PRO A 78 -5.70 4.09 12.86
CA PRO A 78 -5.97 3.61 11.49
C PRO A 78 -7.32 4.05 10.91
N ASP A 79 -8.31 4.36 11.77
CA ASP A 79 -9.68 4.69 11.37
C ASP A 79 -9.98 6.21 11.35
N THR A 80 -8.98 7.07 11.62
CA THR A 80 -9.21 8.50 11.93
C THR A 80 -9.64 9.35 10.73
N LEU A 81 -9.40 8.87 9.50
CA LEU A 81 -9.66 9.62 8.26
C LEU A 81 -10.40 8.81 7.19
N SER A 82 -11.13 7.76 7.57
CA SER A 82 -11.90 6.98 6.59
C SER A 82 -13.40 7.24 6.73
N PRO A 83 -13.94 8.44 6.39
CA PRO A 83 -15.35 8.50 6.07
C PRO A 83 -15.52 7.68 4.79
N VAL A 84 -16.05 6.47 4.94
CA VAL A 84 -16.28 5.60 3.81
C VAL A 84 -17.31 6.29 2.91
N PHE A 85 -17.24 6.10 1.59
CA PHE A 85 -18.27 6.61 0.67
C PHE A 85 -19.70 6.23 1.12
N GLN A 86 -19.81 5.12 1.84
CA GLN A 86 -21.00 4.63 2.52
C GLN A 86 -21.55 5.62 3.56
N ASP A 87 -20.70 6.26 4.37
CA ASP A 87 -21.09 7.26 5.38
C ASP A 87 -21.76 8.47 4.73
N PHE A 88 -21.16 8.99 3.65
CA PHE A 88 -21.70 10.13 2.90
C PHE A 88 -23.01 9.77 2.20
N TRP A 89 -23.07 8.59 1.60
CA TRP A 89 -24.28 8.08 0.97
C TRP A 89 -25.40 7.85 1.99
N ALA A 90 -25.09 7.34 3.19
CA ALA A 90 -26.02 7.20 4.31
C ALA A 90 -26.65 8.55 4.67
N ALA A 91 -25.79 9.54 4.94
CA ALA A 91 -26.20 10.87 5.36
C ALA A 91 -27.05 11.56 4.28
N LEU A 92 -26.69 11.39 3.00
CA LEU A 92 -27.49 11.91 1.89
C LEU A 92 -28.89 11.29 1.85
N ASN A 93 -29.02 9.97 1.94
CA ASN A 93 -30.33 9.31 1.93
C ASN A 93 -31.18 9.75 3.12
N ILE A 94 -30.62 9.74 4.33
CA ILE A 94 -31.32 10.17 5.53
C ILE A 94 -31.79 11.62 5.39
N SER A 95 -30.96 12.51 4.86
CA SER A 95 -31.35 13.92 4.60
C SER A 95 -32.49 14.08 3.60
N GLN A 96 -32.68 13.09 2.72
CA GLN A 96 -33.77 13.04 1.74
C GLN A 96 -34.99 12.27 2.25
N ASN A 97 -35.02 11.88 3.52
CA ASN A 97 -36.01 10.98 4.12
C ASN A 97 -36.11 9.61 3.41
N SER A 98 -35.05 9.18 2.74
CA SER A 98 -34.93 7.82 2.22
C SER A 98 -34.13 6.94 3.18
N GLN A 99 -34.54 5.67 3.28
CA GLN A 99 -33.71 4.68 3.97
C GLN A 99 -32.46 4.44 3.13
N PRO A 100 -31.25 4.37 3.73
CA PRO A 100 -30.09 3.88 3.03
C PRO A 100 -30.29 2.38 2.72
N VAL A 101 -30.94 2.07 1.60
CA VAL A 101 -31.14 0.70 1.10
C VAL A 101 -30.09 0.39 0.05
N TYR A 102 -29.56 -0.84 0.03
CA TYR A 102 -28.60 -1.35 -0.95
C TYR A 102 -28.55 -0.55 -2.26
N PHE A 103 -27.48 0.22 -2.48
CA PHE A 103 -27.30 0.84 -3.79
C PHE A 103 -26.52 -0.09 -4.71
N GLN A 104 -26.98 -0.14 -5.94
CA GLN A 104 -26.30 -0.84 -7.03
C GLN A 104 -25.26 0.10 -7.62
N ASN A 105 -23.98 -0.16 -7.36
CA ASN A 105 -22.91 0.59 -8.01
C ASN A 105 -22.62 -0.03 -9.39
N GLN A 106 -23.14 0.58 -10.46
CA GLN A 106 -22.91 0.14 -11.85
C GLN A 106 -21.42 0.13 -12.24
N TYR A 107 -20.56 0.81 -11.49
CA TYR A 107 -19.12 0.87 -11.71
C TYR A 107 -18.33 -0.06 -10.77
N ALA A 108 -19.00 -0.81 -9.89
CA ALA A 108 -18.30 -1.75 -9.02
C ALA A 108 -17.96 -3.04 -9.79
N PHE A 109 -16.73 -3.52 -9.60
CA PHE A 109 -16.27 -4.79 -10.16
C PHE A 109 -17.17 -5.90 -9.67
N THR A 110 -17.82 -6.55 -10.63
CA THR A 110 -18.70 -7.65 -10.33
C THR A 110 -17.86 -8.87 -9.95
N ARG A 111 -18.28 -9.61 -8.92
CA ARG A 111 -17.55 -10.78 -8.41
C ARG A 111 -18.44 -12.01 -8.36
N PHE A 112 -17.88 -13.16 -8.72
CA PHE A 112 -18.52 -14.43 -8.44
C PHE A 112 -18.49 -14.71 -6.94
N LYS A 113 -19.62 -15.20 -6.45
CA LYS A 113 -19.75 -15.72 -5.09
C LYS A 113 -19.85 -17.24 -5.16
N PRO A 114 -19.50 -17.96 -4.07
CA PRO A 114 -19.63 -19.41 -3.99
C PRO A 114 -20.98 -19.96 -4.48
N GLU A 115 -22.08 -19.25 -4.19
CA GLU A 115 -23.43 -19.64 -4.59
C GLU A 115 -23.61 -19.63 -6.11
N HIS A 116 -23.00 -18.66 -6.80
CA HIS A 116 -23.06 -18.58 -8.26
C HIS A 116 -22.33 -19.75 -8.92
N ILE A 117 -21.23 -20.23 -8.33
CA ILE A 117 -20.47 -21.38 -8.85
C ILE A 117 -21.32 -22.65 -8.76
N ASN A 118 -22.01 -22.85 -7.64
CA ASN A 118 -22.92 -23.99 -7.49
C ASN A 118 -24.05 -23.95 -8.54
N GLU A 119 -24.69 -22.79 -8.72
CA GLU A 119 -25.74 -22.63 -9.74
C GLU A 119 -25.21 -22.89 -11.17
N LEU A 120 -24.02 -22.37 -11.49
CA LEU A 120 -23.37 -22.60 -12.78
C LEU A 120 -23.10 -24.08 -13.04
N ILE A 121 -22.50 -24.77 -12.08
CA ILE A 121 -22.11 -26.17 -12.25
C ILE A 121 -23.34 -27.07 -12.34
N GLU A 122 -24.38 -26.82 -11.55
CA GLU A 122 -25.66 -27.54 -11.64
C GLU A 122 -26.30 -27.40 -13.03
N ASN A 123 -26.14 -26.24 -13.69
CA ASN A 123 -26.65 -26.01 -15.05
C ASN A 123 -25.82 -26.70 -16.15
N ILE A 124 -24.54 -27.00 -15.92
CA ILE A 124 -23.63 -27.56 -16.93
C ILE A 124 -23.82 -29.07 -17.15
N ASN A 125 -24.56 -29.77 -16.28
CA ASN A 125 -24.97 -31.19 -16.38
C ASN A 125 -23.85 -32.20 -16.73
N GLY A 126 -23.47 -33.04 -15.74
CA GLY A 126 -22.94 -34.40 -15.98
C GLY A 126 -21.42 -34.61 -15.91
N THR A 127 -20.61 -33.55 -15.91
CA THR A 127 -19.13 -33.66 -15.81
C THR A 127 -18.57 -33.33 -14.43
N TRP A 128 -19.28 -32.52 -13.66
CA TRP A 128 -18.87 -32.11 -12.33
C TRP A 128 -19.56 -32.93 -11.26
N THR A 129 -18.81 -33.33 -10.25
CA THR A 129 -19.32 -34.02 -9.06
C THR A 129 -18.81 -33.31 -7.81
N ARG A 130 -19.45 -33.50 -6.67
CA ARG A 130 -19.03 -32.87 -5.42
C ARG A 130 -18.13 -33.82 -4.64
N SER A 131 -17.08 -33.30 -4.00
CA SER A 131 -16.24 -34.09 -3.10
C SER A 131 -17.03 -34.59 -1.88
N ASP A 132 -16.51 -35.64 -1.23
CA ASP A 132 -17.16 -36.26 -0.07
C ASP A 132 -17.29 -35.32 1.14
N ASP A 133 -16.38 -34.33 1.27
CA ASP A 133 -16.43 -33.28 2.29
C ASP A 133 -17.38 -32.11 1.93
N GLY A 134 -17.85 -32.05 0.69
CA GLY A 134 -18.74 -31.01 0.19
C GLY A 134 -18.08 -29.65 -0.08
N GLU A 135 -16.77 -29.52 0.15
CA GLU A 135 -16.03 -28.24 0.04
C GLU A 135 -15.46 -27.99 -1.36
N LYS A 136 -15.28 -29.04 -2.16
CA LYS A 136 -14.68 -28.98 -3.49
C LYS A 136 -15.59 -29.56 -4.57
N TRP A 137 -15.30 -29.15 -5.80
CA TRP A 137 -15.88 -29.71 -7.01
C TRP A 137 -14.85 -30.59 -7.72
N ILE A 138 -15.27 -31.74 -8.19
CA ILE A 138 -14.46 -32.71 -8.90
C ILE A 138 -14.86 -32.72 -10.37
N LEU A 139 -13.87 -32.54 -11.25
CA LEU A 139 -14.02 -32.63 -12.70
C LEU A 139 -13.00 -33.64 -13.24
N LEU A 140 -13.48 -34.77 -13.77
CA LEU A 140 -12.63 -35.83 -14.35
C LEU A 140 -11.43 -36.18 -13.46
N ASP A 141 -11.70 -36.50 -12.18
CA ASP A 141 -10.72 -36.86 -11.14
C ASP A 141 -9.83 -35.70 -10.61
N HIS A 142 -10.06 -34.47 -11.04
CA HIS A 142 -9.36 -33.29 -10.52
C HIS A 142 -10.23 -32.48 -9.56
N GLU A 143 -9.69 -32.12 -8.40
CA GLU A 143 -10.37 -31.31 -7.39
C GLU A 143 -10.15 -29.82 -7.62
N PHE A 144 -11.22 -29.04 -7.46
CA PHE A 144 -11.25 -27.59 -7.56
C PHE A 144 -11.92 -26.98 -6.33
N SER A 145 -11.25 -26.02 -5.70
CA SER A 145 -11.85 -25.25 -4.62
C SER A 145 -12.88 -24.26 -5.17
N ILE A 146 -13.96 -24.02 -4.42
CA ILE A 146 -14.98 -23.05 -4.85
C ILE A 146 -14.37 -21.64 -5.00
N ASN A 147 -13.45 -21.26 -4.11
CA ASN A 147 -12.77 -19.96 -4.18
C ASN A 147 -11.93 -19.82 -5.44
N SER A 148 -11.19 -20.86 -5.81
CA SER A 148 -10.41 -20.90 -7.06
C SER A 148 -11.30 -20.77 -8.28
N LEU A 149 -12.44 -21.48 -8.31
CA LEU A 149 -13.42 -21.36 -9.39
C LEU A 149 -14.02 -19.96 -9.50
N CYS A 150 -14.34 -19.30 -8.36
CA CYS A 150 -14.76 -17.90 -8.36
C CYS A 150 -13.71 -16.98 -9.00
N LEU A 151 -12.44 -17.13 -8.61
CA LEU A 151 -11.35 -16.29 -9.11
C LEU A 151 -11.01 -16.57 -10.57
N MET A 152 -11.14 -17.82 -11.03
CA MET A 152 -11.04 -18.19 -12.44
C MET A 152 -12.13 -17.48 -13.26
N CYS A 153 -13.39 -17.50 -12.79
CA CYS A 153 -14.49 -16.81 -13.46
C CYS A 153 -14.31 -15.28 -13.45
N ASP A 154 -13.95 -14.69 -12.32
CA ASP A 154 -13.64 -13.26 -12.20
C ASP A 154 -12.55 -12.86 -13.20
N SER A 155 -11.47 -13.66 -13.27
CA SER A 155 -10.37 -13.42 -14.21
C SER A 155 -10.83 -13.50 -15.66
N TYR A 156 -11.67 -14.46 -16.00
CA TYR A 156 -12.17 -14.63 -17.35
C TYR A 156 -13.01 -13.43 -17.82
N ILE A 157 -13.89 -12.92 -16.96
CA ILE A 157 -14.76 -11.77 -17.28
C ILE A 157 -13.98 -10.47 -17.36
N ASP A 158 -12.98 -10.30 -16.50
CA ASP A 158 -12.10 -9.13 -16.50
C ASP A 158 -11.03 -9.18 -17.62
N ASN A 159 -11.04 -10.21 -18.48
CA ASN A 159 -10.01 -10.50 -19.48
C ASN A 159 -8.59 -10.72 -18.91
N ALA A 160 -8.49 -11.03 -17.61
CA ALA A 160 -7.28 -11.43 -16.91
C ALA A 160 -6.96 -12.94 -17.13
N ARG A 161 -6.06 -13.52 -16.34
CA ARG A 161 -5.47 -14.85 -16.58
C ARG A 161 -6.06 -15.91 -15.65
N PRO A 162 -7.11 -16.65 -16.06
CA PRO A 162 -7.81 -17.60 -15.18
C PRO A 162 -6.92 -18.76 -14.73
N TRP A 163 -5.94 -19.18 -15.53
CA TRP A 163 -5.05 -20.29 -15.18
C TRP A 163 -4.20 -20.02 -13.92
N ILE A 164 -3.99 -18.76 -13.54
CA ILE A 164 -3.26 -18.38 -12.32
C ILE A 164 -3.91 -18.96 -11.06
N PHE A 165 -5.24 -19.14 -11.10
CA PHE A 165 -6.06 -19.65 -10.00
C PHE A 165 -6.49 -21.10 -10.19
N CYS A 166 -5.99 -21.79 -11.22
CA CYS A 166 -6.38 -23.18 -11.48
C CYS A 166 -5.74 -24.11 -10.44
N ASP A 167 -6.53 -24.95 -9.77
CA ASP A 167 -6.02 -25.92 -8.78
C ASP A 167 -5.12 -27.01 -9.38
N VAL A 168 -5.23 -27.26 -10.69
CA VAL A 168 -4.47 -28.32 -11.38
C VAL A 168 -3.09 -27.79 -11.78
N ASP A 169 -2.07 -28.25 -11.06
CA ASP A 169 -0.66 -27.84 -11.23
C ASP A 169 -0.15 -28.02 -12.67
N GLU A 170 -0.52 -29.12 -13.35
CA GLU A 170 -0.09 -29.39 -14.72
C GLU A 170 -0.64 -28.37 -15.71
N ILE A 171 -1.91 -27.99 -15.55
CA ILE A 171 -2.56 -26.97 -16.39
C ILE A 171 -1.92 -25.62 -16.12
N ARG A 172 -1.82 -25.24 -14.83
CA ARG A 172 -1.26 -23.96 -14.41
C ARG A 172 0.16 -23.79 -14.90
N SER A 173 1.03 -24.77 -14.69
CA SER A 173 2.42 -24.77 -15.15
C SER A 173 2.53 -24.64 -16.67
N ALA A 174 1.73 -25.40 -17.43
CA ALA A 174 1.75 -25.35 -18.89
C ALA A 174 1.36 -23.95 -19.43
N TYR A 175 0.31 -23.36 -18.87
CA TYR A 175 -0.18 -22.05 -19.30
C TYR A 175 0.76 -20.93 -18.87
N LEU A 176 1.35 -21.00 -17.66
CA LEU A 176 2.37 -20.06 -17.22
C LEU A 176 3.61 -20.09 -18.14
N GLU A 177 4.02 -21.27 -18.64
CA GLU A 177 5.13 -21.36 -19.60
C GLU A 177 4.79 -20.77 -20.98
N CYS A 178 3.58 -21.05 -21.51
CA CYS A 178 3.08 -20.38 -22.71
C CYS A 178 3.08 -18.86 -22.57
N ASP A 179 2.71 -18.38 -21.38
CA ASP A 179 2.60 -16.98 -21.07
C ASP A 179 3.97 -16.27 -20.95
N LYS A 180 4.93 -16.89 -20.25
CA LYS A 180 6.34 -16.44 -20.23
C LYS A 180 6.93 -16.30 -21.64
N ILE A 181 6.49 -17.14 -22.57
CA ILE A 181 6.89 -17.08 -23.97
C ILE A 181 6.28 -15.87 -24.67
N LEU A 182 4.97 -15.64 -24.51
CA LEU A 182 4.26 -14.51 -25.10
C LEU A 182 4.77 -13.16 -24.57
N ASN A 183 5.11 -13.08 -23.29
CA ASN A 183 5.72 -11.88 -22.68
C ASN A 183 7.09 -11.51 -23.29
N LYS A 184 7.76 -12.43 -23.99
CA LYS A 184 9.02 -12.16 -24.72
C LYS A 184 8.79 -11.76 -26.18
N VAL A 185 7.55 -11.83 -26.69
CA VAL A 185 7.21 -11.39 -28.04
C VAL A 185 7.25 -9.86 -28.09
N ASP A 186 7.67 -9.32 -29.23
CA ASP A 186 7.69 -7.88 -29.46
C ASP A 186 6.28 -7.29 -29.29
N LYS A 187 6.15 -6.19 -28.53
CA LYS A 187 4.85 -5.54 -28.23
C LYS A 187 4.13 -4.98 -29.46
N SER A 188 4.82 -4.81 -30.59
CA SER A 188 4.21 -4.42 -31.87
C SER A 188 3.35 -5.54 -32.49
N VAL A 189 3.50 -6.76 -31.98
CA VAL A 189 2.79 -7.94 -32.45
C VAL A 189 1.49 -8.12 -31.66
N ASP A 190 0.38 -8.23 -32.37
CA ASP A 190 -0.91 -8.53 -31.75
C ASP A 190 -0.99 -10.01 -31.31
N THR A 191 -0.97 -10.21 -29.99
CA THR A 191 -1.10 -11.52 -29.34
C THR A 191 -2.49 -11.75 -28.74
N SER A 192 -3.45 -10.83 -28.96
CA SER A 192 -4.78 -10.85 -28.33
C SER A 192 -5.56 -12.13 -28.61
N ALA A 193 -5.49 -12.65 -29.84
CA ALA A 193 -6.15 -13.89 -30.23
C ALA A 193 -5.58 -15.12 -29.50
N ILE A 194 -4.28 -15.13 -29.21
CA ILE A 194 -3.62 -16.21 -28.47
C ILE A 194 -4.06 -16.16 -27.02
N TYR A 195 -4.00 -14.98 -26.39
CA TYR A 195 -4.47 -14.80 -25.02
C TYR A 195 -5.95 -15.12 -24.87
N SER A 196 -6.79 -14.74 -25.85
CA SER A 196 -8.21 -15.13 -25.86
C SER A 196 -8.39 -16.65 -25.87
N LYS A 197 -7.60 -17.37 -26.67
CA LYS A 197 -7.62 -18.83 -26.71
C LYS A 197 -7.06 -19.45 -25.42
N MET A 198 -6.04 -18.85 -24.82
CA MET A 198 -5.51 -19.29 -23.51
C MET A 198 -6.55 -19.12 -22.40
N ARG A 199 -7.26 -17.98 -22.36
CA ARG A 199 -8.31 -17.73 -21.36
C ARG A 199 -9.44 -18.75 -21.42
N GLN A 200 -9.66 -19.35 -22.58
CA GLN A 200 -10.65 -20.40 -22.81
C GLN A 200 -10.08 -21.81 -22.65
N PHE A 201 -8.87 -21.97 -22.09
CA PHE A 201 -8.20 -23.26 -21.97
C PHE A 201 -8.07 -24.02 -23.31
N GLY A 202 -7.93 -23.29 -24.43
CA GLY A 202 -8.00 -23.86 -25.79
C GLY A 202 -6.73 -24.56 -26.29
N PHE A 203 -5.69 -24.70 -25.47
CA PHE A 203 -4.46 -25.42 -25.81
C PHE A 203 -4.31 -26.68 -24.96
N THR A 204 -4.20 -27.83 -25.63
CA THR A 204 -4.03 -29.14 -24.98
C THR A 204 -2.59 -29.65 -25.08
N ASN A 205 -1.78 -29.14 -26.01
CA ASN A 205 -0.40 -29.56 -26.18
C ASN A 205 0.48 -28.47 -26.81
N ASN A 206 1.79 -28.69 -26.77
CA ASN A 206 2.79 -27.79 -27.36
C ASN A 206 2.60 -27.53 -28.85
N GLU A 207 2.21 -28.55 -29.62
CA GLU A 207 2.10 -28.41 -31.07
C GLU A 207 0.97 -27.46 -31.43
N ASP A 208 -0.13 -27.51 -30.69
CA ASP A 208 -1.28 -26.64 -30.91
C ASP A 208 -1.00 -25.20 -30.49
N PHE A 209 -0.27 -25.00 -29.40
CA PHE A 209 0.25 -23.67 -29.05
C PHE A 209 1.22 -23.15 -30.11
N ALA A 210 2.20 -23.96 -30.50
CA ALA A 210 3.20 -23.59 -31.49
C ALA A 210 2.59 -23.31 -32.87
N LYS A 211 1.55 -24.04 -33.31
CA LYS A 211 0.86 -23.76 -34.57
C LYS A 211 0.23 -22.37 -34.60
N VAL A 212 -0.37 -21.94 -33.50
CA VAL A 212 -0.98 -20.61 -33.40
C VAL A 212 0.09 -19.53 -33.19
N ALA A 213 1.16 -19.86 -32.46
CA ALA A 213 2.30 -18.97 -32.23
C ALA A 213 3.30 -18.90 -33.40
N LYS A 214 3.20 -19.78 -34.42
CA LYS A 214 4.16 -19.92 -35.53
C LYS A 214 4.33 -18.66 -36.40
N GLY A 215 3.41 -17.70 -36.30
CA GLY A 215 3.53 -16.39 -36.95
C GLY A 215 4.60 -15.48 -36.34
N PHE A 216 5.11 -15.83 -35.16
CA PHE A 216 6.10 -15.05 -34.42
C PHE A 216 7.41 -15.81 -34.51
N THR A 217 8.35 -15.33 -35.32
CA THR A 217 9.65 -15.95 -35.63
C THR A 217 10.46 -16.25 -34.36
N MET A 218 10.19 -17.38 -33.72
CA MET A 218 10.80 -17.74 -32.46
C MET A 218 11.04 -19.25 -32.38
N SER A 219 12.29 -19.63 -32.22
CA SER A 219 12.71 -20.97 -31.84
C SER A 219 12.45 -21.19 -30.35
N TYR A 220 11.18 -21.41 -29.96
CA TYR A 220 10.86 -21.66 -28.57
C TYR A 220 11.10 -23.13 -28.21
N ASN A 221 11.79 -23.33 -27.09
CA ASN A 221 11.92 -24.63 -26.44
C ASN A 221 10.87 -24.66 -25.32
N VAL A 222 9.60 -24.93 -25.69
CA VAL A 222 8.53 -25.11 -24.70
C VAL A 222 8.72 -26.48 -24.07
N SER A 223 8.74 -26.55 -22.74
CA SER A 223 8.65 -27.83 -22.03
C SER A 223 7.48 -28.64 -22.58
N LYS A 224 7.71 -29.90 -22.96
CA LYS A 224 6.65 -30.76 -23.52
C LYS A 224 5.51 -30.91 -22.52
N PHE A 225 4.34 -30.37 -22.83
CA PHE A 225 3.10 -30.66 -22.12
C PHE A 225 2.06 -31.33 -23.04
N ALA A 226 1.24 -32.17 -22.43
CA ALA A 226 0.07 -32.80 -23.01
C ALA A 226 -0.99 -32.90 -21.92
N LEU A 227 -2.07 -32.13 -22.09
CA LEU A 227 -3.20 -32.02 -21.17
C LEU A 227 -4.38 -32.82 -21.73
N GLN A 228 -5.22 -33.35 -20.82
CA GLN A 228 -6.39 -34.12 -21.20
C GLN A 228 -7.42 -33.24 -21.91
N GLN A 229 -7.77 -33.58 -23.15
CA GLN A 229 -8.66 -32.77 -23.98
C GLN A 229 -10.03 -32.56 -23.33
N ASP A 230 -10.65 -33.63 -22.82
CA ASP A 230 -11.97 -33.56 -22.18
C ASP A 230 -11.99 -32.60 -20.97
N LEU A 231 -10.91 -32.56 -20.20
CA LEU A 231 -10.76 -31.65 -19.06
C LEU A 231 -10.70 -30.20 -19.52
N MET A 232 -9.90 -29.92 -20.55
CA MET A 232 -9.76 -28.57 -21.11
C MET A 232 -11.07 -28.08 -21.74
N GLU A 233 -11.79 -28.96 -22.45
CA GLU A 233 -13.10 -28.64 -23.04
C GLU A 233 -14.17 -28.38 -21.97
N ALA A 234 -14.17 -29.16 -20.88
CA ALA A 234 -15.07 -28.95 -19.77
C ALA A 234 -14.79 -27.63 -19.01
N LEU A 235 -13.51 -27.29 -18.78
CA LEU A 235 -13.11 -25.99 -18.20
C LEU A 235 -13.47 -24.82 -19.12
N SER A 236 -13.28 -24.98 -20.43
CA SER A 236 -13.66 -23.99 -21.44
C SER A 236 -15.17 -23.74 -21.44
N SER A 237 -15.96 -24.82 -21.38
CA SER A 237 -17.42 -24.77 -21.32
C SER A 237 -17.89 -24.08 -20.03
N PHE A 238 -17.26 -24.39 -18.90
CA PHE A 238 -17.53 -23.74 -17.61
C PHE A 238 -17.31 -22.23 -17.65
N LEU A 239 -16.16 -21.76 -18.15
CA LEU A 239 -15.88 -20.31 -18.26
C LEU A 239 -16.80 -19.60 -19.26
N THR A 240 -17.16 -20.28 -20.35
CA THR A 240 -18.11 -19.75 -21.33
C THR A 240 -19.48 -19.56 -20.68
N GLU A 241 -19.93 -20.53 -19.90
CA GLU A 241 -21.21 -20.45 -19.19
C GLU A 241 -21.17 -19.41 -18.08
N ALA A 242 -20.05 -19.25 -17.36
CA ALA A 242 -19.86 -18.17 -16.39
C ALA A 242 -20.04 -16.78 -17.03
N ASN A 243 -19.48 -16.56 -18.22
CA ASN A 243 -19.68 -15.32 -18.96
C ASN A 243 -21.13 -15.15 -19.48
N ASN A 244 -21.79 -16.23 -19.90
CA ASN A 244 -23.21 -16.18 -20.28
C ASN A 244 -24.10 -15.83 -19.10
N PHE A 245 -23.89 -16.50 -17.96
CA PHE A 245 -24.56 -16.24 -16.70
C PHE A 245 -24.45 -14.77 -16.33
N PHE A 246 -23.23 -14.22 -16.39
CA PHE A 246 -22.97 -12.82 -16.09
C PHE A 246 -23.63 -11.85 -17.07
N ARG A 247 -23.52 -12.08 -18.38
CA ARG A 247 -24.15 -11.23 -19.41
C ARG A 247 -25.68 -11.29 -19.35
N GLY A 248 -26.24 -12.41 -18.94
CA GLY A 248 -27.68 -12.65 -18.83
C GLY A 248 -28.30 -12.09 -17.54
N THR A 249 -27.51 -11.79 -16.51
CA THR A 249 -28.02 -11.31 -15.22
C THR A 249 -27.65 -9.84 -14.96
N ASN A 250 -28.66 -8.95 -15.04
CA ASN A 250 -28.64 -7.64 -14.36
C ASN A 250 -28.53 -7.76 -12.80
N ARG A 251 -28.34 -8.98 -12.27
CA ARG A 251 -28.34 -9.30 -10.83
C ARG A 251 -26.97 -9.10 -10.18
N ASN A 252 -25.92 -8.94 -10.96
CA ASN A 252 -24.56 -9.02 -10.42
C ASN A 252 -23.93 -7.64 -10.13
N ILE A 253 -24.70 -6.55 -10.22
CA ILE A 253 -24.18 -5.27 -9.72
C ILE A 253 -23.91 -5.44 -8.22
N PRO A 254 -22.65 -5.26 -7.76
CA PRO A 254 -22.32 -5.40 -6.35
C PRO A 254 -23.27 -4.56 -5.52
N LYS A 255 -24.04 -5.24 -4.68
CA LYS A 255 -24.84 -4.59 -3.65
C LYS A 255 -23.89 -4.30 -2.52
N ILE A 256 -23.69 -3.03 -2.24
CA ILE A 256 -23.00 -2.63 -1.02
C ILE A 256 -23.90 -3.02 0.14
N ASP A 257 -23.34 -3.73 1.12
CA ASP A 257 -24.06 -4.28 2.26
C ASP A 257 -24.89 -3.24 3.00
N MET A 258 -25.87 -3.71 3.81
CA MET A 258 -26.61 -2.79 4.67
C MET A 258 -25.63 -2.02 5.54
N ILE A 259 -25.83 -0.72 5.62
CA ILE A 259 -25.07 0.15 6.50
C ILE A 259 -25.24 -0.38 7.92
N ASP A 260 -24.13 -0.53 8.64
CA ASP A 260 -24.17 -0.95 10.03
C ASP A 260 -24.89 0.10 10.91
N ALA A 261 -25.35 -0.33 12.08
CA ALA A 261 -26.12 0.52 13.00
C ALA A 261 -25.32 1.74 13.48
N TRP A 262 -24.00 1.62 13.56
CA TRP A 262 -23.11 2.69 13.99
C TRP A 262 -23.01 3.78 12.92
N THR A 263 -22.76 3.39 11.66
CA THR A 263 -22.71 4.31 10.52
C THR A 263 -24.07 4.99 10.27
N THR A 264 -25.18 4.26 10.45
CA THR A 264 -26.54 4.83 10.38
C THR A 264 -26.75 5.88 11.47
N SER A 265 -26.42 5.57 12.73
CA SER A 265 -26.51 6.50 13.86
C SER A 265 -25.67 7.76 13.66
N ARG A 266 -24.45 7.64 13.11
CA ARG A 266 -23.58 8.78 12.76
C ARG A 266 -24.24 9.67 11.70
N ALA A 267 -24.80 9.07 10.67
CA ALA A 267 -25.44 9.78 9.57
C ALA A 267 -26.72 10.52 10.02
N GLU A 268 -27.57 9.90 10.83
CA GLU A 268 -28.78 10.54 11.40
C GLU A 268 -28.43 11.74 12.27
N ASN A 269 -27.44 11.59 13.14
CA ASN A 269 -26.94 12.65 14.00
C ASN A 269 -26.35 13.81 13.18
N LEU A 270 -25.57 13.50 12.15
CA LEU A 270 -25.01 14.51 11.26
C LEU A 270 -26.12 15.33 10.56
N VAL A 271 -27.15 14.66 10.04
CA VAL A 271 -28.30 15.33 9.40
C VAL A 271 -29.00 16.25 10.40
N GLN A 272 -29.32 15.77 11.60
CA GLN A 272 -29.96 16.57 12.65
C GLN A 272 -29.13 17.79 13.07
N GLN A 273 -27.80 17.73 13.01
CA GLN A 273 -26.94 18.89 13.27
C GLN A 273 -26.90 19.85 12.09
N MET A 274 -26.90 19.35 10.86
CA MET A 274 -26.91 20.20 9.67
C MET A 274 -28.19 21.04 9.56
N GLU A 275 -29.30 20.55 10.11
CA GLU A 275 -30.57 21.29 10.23
C GLU A 275 -30.52 22.43 11.26
N LYS A 276 -29.59 22.40 12.23
CA LYS A 276 -29.45 23.47 13.23
C LYS A 276 -28.69 24.67 12.66
N PRO A 277 -28.98 25.91 13.12
CA PRO A 277 -28.12 27.07 12.88
C PRO A 277 -26.67 26.75 13.26
N PHE A 278 -25.69 27.27 12.50
CA PHE A 278 -24.28 26.93 12.64
C PHE A 278 -23.77 26.98 14.10
N GLU A 279 -24.19 28.00 14.85
CA GLU A 279 -23.83 28.26 16.24
C GLU A 279 -24.39 27.22 17.24
N GLN A 280 -25.43 26.48 16.86
CA GLN A 280 -26.12 25.48 17.67
C GLN A 280 -25.76 24.04 17.29
N ARG A 281 -24.83 23.89 16.34
CA ARG A 281 -24.33 22.59 15.92
C ARG A 281 -23.31 22.09 16.95
N GLY A 282 -23.66 21.06 17.71
CA GLY A 282 -22.86 20.49 18.80
C GLY A 282 -21.47 20.00 18.38
N ALA A 283 -21.25 19.74 17.08
CA ALA A 283 -19.94 19.44 16.50
C ALA A 283 -18.93 20.60 16.64
N TYR A 284 -19.40 21.84 16.74
CA TYR A 284 -18.56 23.05 16.78
C TYR A 284 -18.51 23.70 18.17
N VAL A 285 -19.26 23.17 19.14
CA VAL A 285 -19.24 23.62 20.54
C VAL A 285 -18.22 22.80 21.32
N SER A 286 -16.95 23.16 21.21
CA SER A 286 -15.88 22.55 22.02
C SER A 286 -16.05 22.94 23.50
N THR A 287 -16.45 22.00 24.35
CA THR A 287 -16.47 22.21 25.81
C THR A 287 -15.07 22.07 26.40
N PRO A 288 -14.77 22.67 27.57
CA PRO A 288 -13.50 22.48 28.27
C PRO A 288 -13.17 21.01 28.58
N GLN A 289 -14.20 20.19 28.84
CA GLN A 289 -14.06 18.75 29.10
C GLN A 289 -13.64 17.99 27.83
N ILE A 290 -14.26 18.31 26.68
CA ILE A 290 -13.85 17.79 25.37
C ILE A 290 -12.40 18.20 25.08
N LEU A 291 -12.02 19.47 25.32
CA LEU A 291 -10.66 19.94 25.13
C LEU A 291 -9.64 19.21 26.03
N GLN A 292 -9.98 18.97 27.30
CA GLN A 292 -9.11 18.25 28.24
C GLN A 292 -8.92 16.79 27.82
N ALA A 293 -10.00 16.09 27.50
CA ALA A 293 -9.95 14.69 27.08
C ALA A 293 -9.16 14.50 25.80
N ARG A 294 -9.39 15.36 24.81
CA ARG A 294 -8.68 15.36 23.53
C ARG A 294 -7.22 15.83 23.63
N SER A 295 -6.82 16.40 24.77
CA SER A 295 -5.41 16.71 25.10
C SER A 295 -4.70 15.57 25.83
N GLY A 296 -5.33 14.40 25.94
CA GLY A 296 -4.77 13.22 26.62
C GLY A 296 -4.87 13.28 28.15
N GLN A 297 -5.68 14.19 28.71
CA GLN A 297 -5.95 14.19 30.15
C GLN A 297 -7.11 13.26 30.49
N PRO A 298 -7.06 12.54 31.62
CA PRO A 298 -8.15 11.66 32.04
C PRO A 298 -9.36 12.51 32.42
N VAL A 299 -10.48 12.32 31.71
CA VAL A 299 -11.76 12.98 31.95
C VAL A 299 -12.85 11.91 31.93
N ASP A 300 -13.69 11.89 32.96
CA ASP A 300 -14.87 11.03 32.99
C ASP A 300 -15.95 11.61 32.07
N GLN A 301 -16.42 10.81 31.11
CA GLN A 301 -17.48 11.16 30.15
C GLN A 301 -17.32 12.55 29.52
N PRO A 302 -16.30 12.73 28.66
CA PRO A 302 -15.99 14.04 28.10
C PRO A 302 -17.03 14.55 27.10
N PHE A 303 -17.91 13.68 26.62
CA PHE A 303 -18.98 14.02 25.70
C PHE A 303 -20.35 13.78 26.34
N GLU A 304 -21.35 14.53 25.89
CA GLU A 304 -22.74 14.14 26.11
C GLU A 304 -23.01 12.84 25.33
N LYS A 305 -23.67 11.88 25.98
CA LYS A 305 -23.96 10.56 25.39
C LYS A 305 -24.79 10.70 24.11
N ASN A 306 -24.35 10.04 23.05
CA ASN A 306 -24.85 10.11 21.68
C ASN A 306 -24.75 11.51 21.04
N SER A 307 -23.87 12.38 21.55
CA SER A 307 -23.69 13.70 20.95
C SER A 307 -22.87 13.62 19.67
N VAL A 308 -23.05 14.58 18.78
CA VAL A 308 -22.25 14.63 17.54
C VAL A 308 -20.78 14.92 17.82
N ALA A 309 -20.47 15.57 18.94
CA ALA A 309 -19.09 15.71 19.39
C ALA A 309 -18.49 14.36 19.78
N GLU A 310 -19.21 13.51 20.53
CA GLU A 310 -18.81 12.13 20.81
C GLU A 310 -18.60 11.35 19.50
N LEU A 311 -19.54 11.46 18.57
CA LEU A 311 -19.54 10.70 17.32
C LEU A 311 -18.46 11.16 16.32
N LEU A 312 -18.04 12.43 16.36
CA LEU A 312 -16.99 12.97 15.48
C LEU A 312 -15.60 12.86 16.08
N LEU A 313 -15.51 12.81 17.41
CA LEU A 313 -14.26 12.93 18.16
C LEU A 313 -13.99 11.71 19.04
N SER A 314 -14.59 10.55 18.69
CA SER A 314 -14.31 9.25 19.31
C SER A 314 -14.20 8.15 18.24
N ASN A 315 -13.46 7.08 18.54
CA ASN A 315 -13.34 5.90 17.68
C ASN A 315 -14.48 4.88 17.92
N CYS A 316 -14.45 3.76 17.19
CA CYS A 316 -15.42 2.67 17.31
C CYS A 316 -15.39 1.93 18.66
N ASN A 317 -14.34 2.12 19.46
CA ASN A 317 -14.17 1.56 20.81
C ASN A 317 -14.57 2.56 21.91
N GLU A 318 -15.20 3.69 21.54
CA GLU A 318 -15.57 4.79 22.44
C GLU A 318 -14.36 5.58 23.02
N ASP A 319 -13.15 5.39 22.49
CA ASP A 319 -11.99 6.18 22.89
C ASP A 319 -12.03 7.57 22.26
N VAL A 320 -11.72 8.58 23.06
CA VAL A 320 -11.64 9.99 22.63
C VAL A 320 -10.51 10.17 21.62
N MET A 321 -10.82 10.66 20.42
CA MET A 321 -9.83 11.02 19.41
C MET A 321 -9.08 12.30 19.83
N PRO A 322 -7.74 12.27 19.86
CA PRO A 322 -6.94 13.43 20.24
C PRO A 322 -7.16 14.61 19.27
N PHE A 323 -6.70 15.81 19.64
CA PHE A 323 -6.67 16.90 18.68
C PHE A 323 -5.73 16.59 17.53
N PRO A 324 -6.15 16.80 16.26
CA PRO A 324 -5.19 16.91 15.18
C PRO A 324 -4.35 18.17 15.48
N TYR A 325 -3.10 17.95 15.87
CA TYR A 325 -2.17 18.97 16.35
C TYR A 325 -2.63 19.75 17.58
N THR A 326 -2.60 19.14 18.76
CA THR A 326 -2.20 19.86 19.98
C THR A 326 -0.92 19.30 20.58
N SER A 327 0.03 18.96 19.73
CA SER A 327 1.42 19.14 20.15
C SER A 327 1.69 20.67 20.11
N GLY A 328 1.33 21.34 21.21
CA GLY A 328 1.94 22.63 21.57
C GLY A 328 3.46 22.49 21.81
N ARG A 329 3.97 21.25 21.74
CA ARG A 329 5.28 20.92 21.24
C ARG A 329 5.14 19.98 20.08
N ALA A 330 4.97 20.52 18.88
CA ALA A 330 5.64 19.88 17.77
C ALA A 330 7.10 19.85 18.21
N GLU A 331 7.58 18.68 18.62
CA GLU A 331 8.86 18.27 18.09
C GLU A 331 8.63 18.23 16.57
N ILE A 332 8.66 19.43 15.96
CA ILE A 332 9.42 19.61 14.75
C ILE A 332 10.67 18.83 15.11
N GLN A 333 10.86 17.64 14.54
CA GLN A 333 12.21 17.15 14.34
C GLN A 333 12.83 18.36 13.69
N SER A 334 13.55 19.18 14.47
CA SER A 334 14.22 20.37 13.95
C SER A 334 14.94 19.77 12.79
N GLY A 335 14.50 20.04 11.55
CA GLY A 335 14.94 19.26 10.40
C GLY A 335 16.43 19.37 10.47
N SER A 336 17.10 18.27 10.89
CA SER A 336 18.24 18.46 11.79
C SER A 336 19.14 19.41 11.08
N SER A 337 19.45 20.56 11.67
CA SER A 337 20.33 21.48 10.96
C SER A 337 21.70 20.82 10.81
N VAL A 338 21.90 19.59 11.29
CA VAL A 338 23.12 18.80 11.22
C VAL A 338 23.63 18.68 9.78
N PRO A 339 22.88 18.27 8.72
CA PRO A 339 23.45 18.23 7.37
C PRO A 339 23.82 19.63 6.88
N PHE A 340 22.98 20.65 7.13
CA PHE A 340 23.25 22.02 6.70
C PHE A 340 24.44 22.67 7.43
N VAL A 341 24.52 22.48 8.75
CA VAL A 341 25.58 23.00 9.64
C VAL A 341 26.86 22.25 9.37
N HIS A 342 26.81 20.93 9.22
CA HIS A 342 27.95 20.11 8.84
C HIS A 342 28.47 20.51 7.46
N ASP A 343 27.59 20.71 6.46
CA ASP A 343 27.98 21.22 5.13
C ASP A 343 28.60 22.63 5.20
N ALA A 344 28.13 23.48 6.11
CA ALA A 344 28.73 24.80 6.35
C ALA A 344 30.15 24.68 6.95
N PHE A 345 30.35 23.76 7.92
CA PHE A 345 31.67 23.45 8.47
C PHE A 345 32.60 22.80 7.42
N ARG A 346 32.09 21.89 6.57
CA ARG A 346 32.83 21.33 5.42
C ARG A 346 33.31 22.45 4.49
N LYS A 347 32.42 23.39 4.12
CA LYS A 347 32.78 24.56 3.28
C LYS A 347 33.79 25.49 3.96
N PHE A 348 33.68 25.69 5.26
CA PHE A 348 34.63 26.51 6.04
C PHE A 348 36.02 25.87 6.08
N VAL A 349 36.11 24.57 6.38
CA VAL A 349 37.36 23.80 6.36
C VAL A 349 37.97 23.79 4.97
N ALA A 350 37.17 23.53 3.92
CA ALA A 350 37.65 23.54 2.55
C ALA A 350 38.27 24.90 2.17
N ARG A 351 37.65 26.03 2.55
CA ARG A 351 38.21 27.36 2.31
C ARG A 351 39.51 27.61 3.06
N LEU A 352 39.62 27.15 4.31
CA LEU A 352 40.87 27.25 5.08
C LEU A 352 42.00 26.45 4.44
N LEU A 353 41.71 25.21 3.99
CA LEU A 353 42.68 24.38 3.30
C LEU A 353 43.14 25.02 1.97
N MET A 354 42.21 25.56 1.19
CA MET A 354 42.55 26.31 -0.04
C MET A 354 43.44 27.52 0.25
N ASN A 355 43.14 28.28 1.31
CA ASN A 355 43.95 29.43 1.73
C ASN A 355 45.33 29.04 2.26
N SER A 356 45.48 27.82 2.82
CA SER A 356 46.77 27.25 3.22
C SER A 356 47.55 26.61 2.05
N GLY A 357 47.05 26.73 0.81
CA GLY A 357 47.74 26.26 -0.40
C GLY A 357 47.43 24.80 -0.79
N TYR A 358 46.47 24.15 -0.15
CA TYR A 358 46.04 22.81 -0.55
C TYR A 358 45.09 22.88 -1.75
N THR A 359 45.41 22.14 -2.80
CA THR A 359 44.62 22.09 -4.05
C THR A 359 43.65 20.91 -4.11
N ALA A 360 43.89 19.85 -3.33
CA ALA A 360 43.02 18.67 -3.20
C ALA A 360 43.20 18.00 -1.83
N THR A 361 42.16 17.34 -1.34
CA THR A 361 42.15 16.50 -0.13
C THR A 361 41.05 15.44 -0.25
N SER A 362 41.05 14.40 0.58
CA SER A 362 39.96 13.42 0.60
C SER A 362 38.74 13.95 1.37
N ASP A 363 37.54 13.53 0.96
CA ASP A 363 36.29 13.91 1.65
C ASP A 363 36.30 13.50 3.13
N SER A 364 36.87 12.34 3.45
CA SER A 364 37.03 11.85 4.82
C SER A 364 37.84 12.80 5.70
N VAL A 365 38.88 13.46 5.17
CA VAL A 365 39.69 14.43 5.91
C VAL A 365 38.90 15.72 6.14
N VAL A 366 38.12 16.16 5.16
CA VAL A 366 37.24 17.33 5.30
C VAL A 366 36.17 17.08 6.36
N ASP A 367 35.60 15.88 6.40
CA ASP A 367 34.58 15.49 7.38
C ASP A 367 35.15 15.42 8.80
N ILE A 368 36.29 14.76 9.00
CA ILE A 368 36.96 14.70 10.31
C ILE A 368 37.28 16.11 10.83
N LEU A 369 37.77 17.00 9.96
CA LEU A 369 38.10 18.37 10.34
C LEU A 369 36.85 19.21 10.60
N ALA A 370 35.77 18.98 9.86
CA ALA A 370 34.48 19.64 10.08
C ALA A 370 33.89 19.24 11.44
N ASP A 371 33.94 17.96 11.80
CA ASP A 371 33.52 17.44 13.10
C ASP A 371 34.34 18.04 14.24
N VAL A 372 35.68 18.06 14.11
CA VAL A 372 36.56 18.66 15.12
C VAL A 372 36.27 20.15 15.29
N ALA A 373 36.10 20.90 14.20
CA ALA A 373 35.76 22.33 14.27
C ALA A 373 34.40 22.57 14.94
N GLN A 374 33.41 21.72 14.64
CA GLN A 374 32.08 21.80 15.25
C GLN A 374 32.13 21.48 16.75
N ILE A 375 32.90 20.48 17.18
CA ILE A 375 33.08 20.11 18.59
C ILE A 375 33.74 21.26 19.36
N ILE A 376 34.80 21.84 18.82
CA ILE A 376 35.51 22.97 19.44
C ILE A 376 34.58 24.18 19.59
N ALA A 377 33.83 24.53 18.54
CA ALA A 377 32.89 25.65 18.57
C ALA A 377 31.79 25.44 19.63
N LYS A 378 31.24 24.22 19.72
CA LYS A 378 30.25 23.85 20.75
C LYS A 378 30.83 23.97 22.16
N LYS A 379 32.07 23.49 22.38
CA LYS A 379 32.73 23.54 23.68
C LYS A 379 32.96 24.98 24.16
N ILE A 380 33.47 25.85 23.29
CA ILE A 380 33.65 27.28 23.59
C ILE A 380 32.30 27.93 23.95
N ALA A 381 31.23 27.63 23.21
CA ALA A 381 29.91 28.18 23.47
C ALA A 381 29.32 27.70 24.81
N GLN A 382 29.55 26.43 25.18
CA GLN A 382 29.12 25.87 26.45
C GLN A 382 29.86 26.53 27.62
N ASP A 383 31.18 26.69 27.52
CA ASP A 383 32.00 27.34 28.55
C ASP A 383 31.63 28.83 28.70
N ALA A 384 31.41 29.54 27.59
CA ALA A 384 30.92 30.92 27.63
C ALA A 384 29.55 31.04 28.32
N THR A 385 28.65 30.06 28.11
CA THR A 385 27.34 30.01 28.76
C THR A 385 27.47 29.74 30.26
N ALA A 386 28.38 28.85 30.66
CA ALA A 386 28.68 28.56 32.05
C ALA A 386 29.26 29.78 32.78
N ILE A 387 30.22 30.48 32.17
CA ILE A 387 30.82 31.71 32.71
C ILE A 387 29.75 32.81 32.85
N LYS A 388 28.87 32.98 31.85
CA LYS A 388 27.79 33.97 31.89
C LYS A 388 26.82 33.73 33.05
N LYS A 389 26.52 32.48 33.39
CA LYS A 389 25.60 32.15 34.50
C LYS A 389 26.09 32.59 35.88
N GLY A 390 27.36 33.01 36.01
CA GLY A 390 27.94 33.49 37.27
C GLY A 390 28.65 34.84 37.20
N SER A 391 28.51 35.61 36.12
CA SER A 391 29.30 36.82 35.87
C SER A 391 28.48 38.00 35.33
N THR A 392 28.78 39.22 35.80
CA THR A 392 28.29 40.48 35.22
C THR A 392 29.25 41.07 34.18
N ALA A 393 30.29 40.31 33.79
CA ALA A 393 31.28 40.76 32.82
C ALA A 393 30.66 41.00 31.44
N SER A 394 31.32 41.83 30.63
CA SER A 394 30.87 42.10 29.27
C SER A 394 30.92 40.83 28.42
N ALA A 395 30.08 40.75 27.37
CA ALA A 395 30.08 39.60 26.45
C ALA A 395 31.48 39.34 25.82
N ARG A 396 32.28 40.40 25.64
CA ARG A 396 33.65 40.32 25.15
C ARG A 396 34.56 39.59 26.15
N ASP A 397 34.49 39.95 27.42
CA ASP A 397 35.35 39.36 28.46
C ASP A 397 34.99 37.90 28.72
N ILE A 398 33.69 37.58 28.69
CA ILE A 398 33.18 36.20 28.77
C ILE A 398 33.74 35.34 27.64
N MET A 399 33.75 35.88 26.41
CA MET A 399 34.26 35.15 25.24
C MET A 399 35.78 34.97 25.30
N ILE A 400 36.53 36.00 25.72
CA ILE A 400 37.98 35.92 25.94
C ILE A 400 38.31 34.86 27.01
N GLN A 401 37.54 34.84 28.10
CA GLN A 401 37.74 33.86 29.16
C GLN A 401 37.44 32.43 28.67
N ALA A 402 36.34 32.22 27.93
CA ALA A 402 35.99 30.91 27.37
C ALA A 402 37.04 30.39 26.38
N LEU A 403 37.63 31.27 25.57
CA LEU A 403 38.72 30.95 24.65
C LEU A 403 40.01 30.56 25.42
N ASN A 404 40.37 31.31 26.46
CA ASN A 404 41.53 30.98 27.31
C ASN A 404 41.34 29.64 28.05
N THR A 405 40.13 29.32 28.53
CA THR A 405 39.80 28.04 29.16
C THR A 405 39.98 26.85 28.22
N ASN A 406 39.85 27.07 26.91
CA ASN A 406 40.10 26.07 25.88
C ASN A 406 41.52 26.15 25.28
N GLU A 407 42.46 26.75 26.02
CA GLU A 407 43.90 26.84 25.65
C GLU A 407 44.19 27.61 24.35
N PHE A 408 43.26 28.46 23.89
CA PHE A 408 43.52 29.34 22.75
C PHE A 408 44.31 30.58 23.19
N ASP A 409 45.50 30.78 22.62
CA ASP A 409 46.32 31.97 22.84
C ASP A 409 45.77 33.17 22.04
N ILE A 410 44.97 33.98 22.71
CA ILE A 410 44.31 35.15 22.12
C ILE A 410 45.33 36.23 21.69
N GLN A 411 46.48 36.34 22.36
CA GLN A 411 47.52 37.31 21.97
C GLN A 411 48.11 36.95 20.61
N LYS A 412 48.26 35.65 20.33
CA LYS A 412 48.71 35.14 19.04
C LYS A 412 47.65 35.31 17.93
N MET A 413 46.37 35.14 18.26
CA MET A 413 45.26 35.34 17.30
C MET A 413 45.07 36.81 16.91
N MET A 414 45.28 37.77 17.82
CA MET A 414 45.21 39.21 17.50
C MET A 414 46.43 39.74 16.72
N ALA A 415 47.56 39.03 16.80
CA ALA A 415 48.77 39.34 16.02
C ALA A 415 48.74 38.79 14.58
N THR A 416 47.74 37.96 14.25
CA THR A 416 47.58 37.40 12.91
C THR A 416 46.95 38.46 11.99
N PRO A 417 47.55 38.81 10.83
CA PRO A 417 47.04 39.89 9.98
C PRO A 417 45.61 39.60 9.53
N ARG A 418 44.73 40.62 9.67
CA ARG A 418 43.34 40.53 9.21
C ARG A 418 43.34 40.23 7.70
N LEU A 419 42.69 39.13 7.33
CA LEU A 419 42.42 38.78 5.93
C LEU A 419 41.72 39.96 5.25
N SER A 420 42.40 40.60 4.29
CA SER A 420 41.81 41.58 3.39
C SER A 420 40.71 40.90 2.57
N LYS A 421 39.62 41.64 2.32
CA LYS A 421 38.42 41.22 1.58
C LYS A 421 38.71 40.45 0.29
#